data_AF-A0A919NN89-F1
#
_entry.id   AF-A0A919NN89-F1
#
_cell.length_a   1.000
_cell.length_b   1.000
_cell.length_c   1.000
_cell.angle_alpha   90.00
_cell.angle_beta   90.00
_cell.angle_gamma   90.00
#
_symmetry.space_group_name_H-M   'P 1'
#
loop_
_entity.id
_entity.type
_entity.pdbx_description
1 polymer ?
#
loop_
_entity_poly.entity_id
_entity_poly.type
_entity_poly.pdbx_seq_one_letter_code
_entity_poly.pdbx_strand_id
1 'polypeptide(L)'
;MGRIDLVVPAHLVAGLRIPALAITTGQPDNAWVDVPISGWAFLRRPAQRLPLDPRSARRARRYVQLAPWRLPISLVIFLVLAVVDDRSGHTISDAAMVAVFVPIGVLSRPSLGGQLPPQTPSRDQHGNLRIPNLPITVAQQWMNLNPGVTTTDKPTPRPYARSFYASWSAGLILAAVTLGLALANDGRENFILLWSAVPVLFVAGCAAALKMIPPGYIHLERGNDQDRRQP
;
A
#
# COMPACT_ATOMS: atom_id res chain seq x y z
N MET A 1 15.93 12.78 16.64
CA MET A 1 16.71 12.87 15.39
C MET A 1 15.75 13.28 14.28
N GLY A 2 15.93 14.46 13.70
CA GLY A 2 15.02 14.96 12.67
C GLY A 2 15.07 14.12 11.40
N ARG A 3 13.94 14.06 10.69
CA ARG A 3 13.77 13.31 9.44
C ARG A 3 13.15 14.22 8.39
N ILE A 4 13.59 14.07 7.14
CA ILE A 4 13.18 14.93 6.03
C ILE A 4 12.91 14.10 4.77
N ASP A 5 12.08 14.64 3.90
CA ASP A 5 11.80 14.04 2.60
C ASP A 5 12.66 14.69 1.52
N LEU A 6 13.19 13.87 0.63
CA LEU A 6 13.97 14.32 -0.52
C LEU A 6 13.20 14.12 -1.82
N VAL A 7 13.39 15.07 -2.74
CA VAL A 7 12.94 14.99 -4.12
C VAL A 7 14.16 15.01 -5.03
N VAL A 8 14.29 13.95 -5.83
CA VAL A 8 15.29 13.83 -6.89
C VAL A 8 14.58 14.10 -8.21
N PRO A 9 14.96 15.17 -8.94
CA PRO A 9 14.42 15.47 -10.27
C PRO A 9 14.55 14.28 -11.23
N ALA A 10 13.54 14.07 -12.10
CA ALA A 10 13.48 12.94 -13.03
C ALA A 10 14.76 12.73 -13.85
N HIS A 11 15.37 13.83 -14.33
CA HIS A 11 16.59 13.81 -15.13
C HIS A 11 17.85 13.39 -14.35
N LEU A 12 17.85 13.51 -13.02
CA LEU A 12 18.96 13.10 -12.15
C LEU A 12 18.85 11.65 -11.66
N VAL A 13 17.69 11.00 -11.82
CA VAL A 13 17.45 9.65 -11.28
C VAL A 13 18.43 8.61 -11.85
N ALA A 14 18.77 8.70 -13.14
CA ALA A 14 19.68 7.76 -13.79
C ALA A 14 21.14 7.90 -13.33
N GLY A 15 21.55 9.11 -12.92
CA GLY A 15 22.91 9.42 -12.48
C GLY A 15 23.06 9.55 -10.96
N LEU A 16 22.04 9.18 -10.19
CA LEU A 16 21.99 9.41 -8.75
C LEU A 16 23.12 8.66 -8.03
N ARG A 17 24.01 9.42 -7.37
CA ARG A 17 25.07 8.91 -6.52
C ARG A 17 24.53 8.65 -5.12
N ILE A 18 24.42 7.39 -4.74
CA ILE A 18 23.86 7.00 -3.45
C ILE A 18 25.01 6.73 -2.47
N PRO A 19 25.13 7.47 -1.35
CA PRO A 19 26.11 7.19 -0.32
C PRO A 19 25.87 5.83 0.35
N ALA A 20 26.97 5.24 0.81
CA ALA A 20 26.98 3.99 1.56
C ALA A 20 26.57 4.19 3.04
N LEU A 21 25.42 4.84 3.27
CA LEU A 21 24.78 4.91 4.58
C LEU A 21 23.39 4.29 4.49
N ALA A 22 23.00 3.49 5.47
CA ALA A 22 21.68 2.91 5.54
C ALA A 22 20.61 4.02 5.59
N ILE A 23 19.70 4.07 4.62
CA ILE A 23 18.66 5.12 4.54
C ILE A 23 17.66 5.07 5.70
N THR A 24 17.62 3.96 6.44
CA THR A 24 16.70 3.73 7.56
C THR A 24 17.24 4.26 8.89
N THR A 25 18.55 4.13 9.12
CA THR A 25 19.23 4.41 10.39
C THR A 25 20.32 5.48 10.29
N GLY A 26 20.85 5.72 9.09
CA GLY A 26 21.99 6.60 8.84
C GLY A 26 23.35 5.99 9.20
N GLN A 27 23.41 4.70 9.53
CA GLN A 27 24.65 4.03 9.89
C GLN A 27 25.42 3.50 8.68
N PRO A 28 26.75 3.35 8.78
CA PRO A 28 27.57 2.82 7.68
C PRO A 28 27.31 1.33 7.43
N ASP A 29 26.85 0.57 8.42
CA ASP A 29 26.45 -0.83 8.24
C ASP A 29 25.17 -0.89 7.38
N ASN A 30 25.35 -1.23 6.11
CA ASN A 30 24.30 -1.26 5.12
C ASN A 30 24.35 -2.53 4.26
N ALA A 31 23.18 -2.95 3.81
CA ALA A 31 22.99 -3.98 2.82
C ALA A 31 22.19 -3.40 1.65
N TRP A 32 22.76 -3.50 0.45
CA TRP A 32 22.08 -3.05 -0.76
C TRP A 32 20.97 -4.01 -1.15
N VAL A 33 19.78 -3.47 -1.39
CA VAL A 33 18.59 -4.22 -1.83
C VAL A 33 17.87 -3.43 -2.91
N ASP A 34 17.36 -4.13 -3.92
CA ASP A 34 16.47 -3.55 -4.93
C ASP A 34 15.07 -3.38 -4.34
N VAL A 35 14.65 -2.14 -4.18
CA VAL A 35 13.34 -1.77 -3.65
C VAL A 35 12.44 -1.34 -4.81
N PRO A 36 11.22 -1.91 -4.95
CA PRO A 36 10.30 -1.51 -6.00
C PRO A 36 9.88 -0.04 -5.82
N ILE A 37 9.93 0.73 -6.91
CA ILE A 37 9.53 2.15 -6.92
C ILE A 37 8.02 2.29 -7.16
N SER A 38 7.40 1.28 -7.77
CA SER A 38 5.95 1.21 -7.95
C SER A 38 5.28 0.50 -6.77
N GLY A 39 4.15 1.06 -6.31
CA GLY A 39 3.29 0.41 -5.30
C GLY A 39 2.69 -0.93 -5.76
N TRP A 40 2.85 -1.27 -7.04
CA TRP A 40 2.52 -2.56 -7.61
C TRP A 40 3.78 -3.40 -7.78
N ALA A 41 3.92 -4.43 -6.95
CA ALA A 41 5.07 -5.32 -6.94
C ALA A 41 5.14 -6.30 -8.14
N PHE A 42 4.08 -6.36 -8.96
CA PHE A 42 4.02 -7.23 -10.14
C PHE A 42 4.63 -6.60 -11.40
N LEU A 43 4.74 -5.26 -11.46
CA LEU A 43 5.38 -4.58 -12.57
C LEU A 43 6.90 -4.70 -12.37
N ARG A 44 7.52 -5.61 -13.12
CA ARG A 44 8.93 -6.04 -12.94
C ARG A 44 9.97 -4.92 -13.00
N ARG A 45 9.66 -3.71 -13.46
CA ARG A 45 10.57 -2.56 -13.47
C ARG A 45 9.71 -1.30 -13.42
N PRO A 46 9.91 -0.40 -12.45
CA PRO A 46 11.23 0.01 -11.96
C PRO A 46 11.50 -0.30 -10.47
N ALA A 47 12.73 -0.75 -10.18
CA ALA A 47 13.27 -0.90 -8.83
C ALA A 47 14.49 0.01 -8.65
N GLN A 48 14.67 0.56 -7.45
CA GLN A 48 15.83 1.37 -7.07
C GLN A 48 16.67 0.59 -6.07
N ARG A 49 17.97 0.45 -6.35
CA ARG A 49 18.90 -0.16 -5.40
C ARG A 49 19.21 0.84 -4.29
N LEU A 50 18.88 0.47 -3.05
CA LEU A 50 19.04 1.33 -1.88
C LEU A 50 19.83 0.63 -0.76
N PRO A 51 20.70 1.36 -0.03
CA PRO A 51 21.39 0.84 1.14
C PRO A 51 20.42 0.85 2.33
N LEU A 52 20.04 -0.34 2.81
CA LEU A 52 19.16 -0.51 3.97
C LEU A 52 19.95 -1.08 5.15
N ASP A 53 19.49 -0.86 6.38
CA ASP A 53 20.03 -1.61 7.53
C ASP A 53 19.77 -3.12 7.35
N PRO A 54 20.63 -4.00 7.91
CA PRO A 54 20.51 -5.44 7.70
C PRO A 54 19.15 -6.05 8.05
N ARG A 55 18.44 -5.50 9.06
CA ARG A 55 17.11 -6.00 9.47
C ARG A 55 16.05 -5.60 8.44
N SER A 56 16.05 -4.35 8.00
CA SER A 56 15.13 -3.88 6.96
C SER A 56 15.42 -4.51 5.60
N ALA A 57 16.69 -4.75 5.27
CA ALA A 57 17.10 -5.46 4.06
C ALA A 57 16.51 -6.87 3.99
N ARG A 58 16.57 -7.64 5.09
CA ARG A 58 15.94 -8.97 5.17
C ARG A 58 14.43 -8.92 4.97
N ARG A 59 13.76 -7.93 5.55
CA ARG A 59 12.30 -7.73 5.38
C ARG A 59 11.95 -7.37 3.94
N ALA A 60 12.69 -6.45 3.33
CA ALA A 60 12.49 -6.05 1.94
C ALA A 60 12.69 -7.23 0.97
N ARG A 61 13.74 -8.05 1.17
CA ARG A 61 13.97 -9.26 0.36
C ARG A 61 12.82 -10.26 0.48
N ARG A 62 12.33 -10.54 1.69
CA ARG A 62 11.15 -11.40 1.88
C ARG A 62 9.92 -10.82 1.20
N TYR A 63 9.71 -9.52 1.29
CA TYR A 63 8.60 -8.85 0.59
C TYR A 63 8.68 -9.05 -0.91
N VAL A 64 9.83 -8.77 -1.53
CA VAL A 64 10.00 -8.93 -2.97
C VAL A 64 9.81 -10.40 -3.41
N GLN A 65 10.25 -11.37 -2.60
CA GLN A 65 10.06 -12.79 -2.87
C GLN A 65 8.60 -13.25 -2.76
N LEU A 66 7.85 -12.74 -1.77
CA LEU A 66 6.48 -13.16 -1.47
C LEU A 66 5.42 -12.34 -2.20
N ALA A 67 5.74 -11.12 -2.61
CA ALA A 67 4.85 -10.22 -3.33
C ALA A 67 4.17 -10.86 -4.57
N PRO A 68 4.88 -11.57 -5.46
CA PRO A 68 4.23 -12.19 -6.62
C PRO A 68 3.25 -13.30 -6.23
N TRP A 69 3.45 -13.93 -5.07
CA TRP A 69 2.60 -15.01 -4.59
C TRP A 69 1.37 -14.54 -3.81
N ARG A 70 1.32 -13.28 -3.39
CA ARG A 70 0.20 -12.75 -2.59
C ARG A 70 -1.15 -12.90 -3.30
N LEU A 71 -1.27 -12.43 -4.54
CA LEU A 71 -2.52 -12.52 -5.29
C LEU A 71 -2.95 -13.97 -5.59
N PRO A 72 -2.09 -14.87 -6.12
CA PRO A 72 -2.50 -16.24 -6.38
C PRO A 72 -2.82 -17.00 -5.09
N ILE A 73 -2.09 -16.78 -3.98
CA ILE A 73 -2.43 -17.37 -2.69
C ILE A 73 -3.82 -16.87 -2.22
N SER A 74 -4.09 -15.57 -2.29
CA SER A 74 -5.42 -15.02 -1.98
C SER A 74 -6.50 -15.64 -2.85
N LEU A 75 -6.25 -15.80 -4.15
CA LEU A 75 -7.18 -16.39 -5.10
C LEU A 75 -7.44 -17.88 -4.80
N VAL A 76 -6.39 -18.65 -4.51
CA VAL A 76 -6.51 -20.06 -4.11
C VAL A 76 -7.29 -20.20 -2.82
N ILE A 77 -6.98 -19.38 -1.81
CA ILE A 77 -7.74 -19.38 -0.54
C ILE A 77 -9.22 -19.04 -0.81
N PHE A 78 -9.48 -18.02 -1.62
CA PHE A 78 -10.84 -17.65 -2.01
C PHE A 78 -11.56 -18.80 -2.73
N LEU A 79 -10.91 -19.48 -3.67
CA LEU A 79 -11.46 -20.63 -4.39
C LEU A 79 -11.70 -21.84 -3.48
N VAL A 80 -10.82 -22.11 -2.52
CA VAL A 80 -11.02 -23.20 -1.56
C VAL A 80 -12.22 -22.90 -0.67
N LEU A 81 -12.33 -21.67 -0.17
CA LEU A 81 -13.47 -21.25 0.65
C LEU A 81 -14.78 -21.29 -0.14
N ALA A 82 -14.76 -20.87 -1.41
CA ALA A 82 -15.86 -20.97 -2.35
C ALA A 82 -16.39 -22.42 -2.48
N VAL A 83 -15.49 -23.38 -2.61
CA VAL A 83 -15.85 -24.81 -2.75
C VAL A 83 -16.32 -25.42 -1.43
N VAL A 84 -15.73 -25.03 -0.31
CA VAL A 84 -16.14 -25.52 1.02
C VAL A 84 -17.54 -25.03 1.37
N ASP A 85 -17.84 -23.76 1.09
CA ASP A 85 -19.16 -23.15 1.34
C ASP A 85 -20.27 -23.86 0.55
N ASP A 86 -20.08 -24.08 -0.75
CA ASP A 86 -21.01 -24.83 -1.62
C ASP A 86 -21.35 -26.24 -1.08
N ARG A 87 -20.42 -26.87 -0.37
CA ARG A 87 -20.56 -28.23 0.15
C ARG A 87 -21.11 -28.32 1.57
N SER A 88 -21.08 -27.25 2.34
CA SER A 88 -21.29 -27.30 3.79
C SER A 88 -22.69 -26.89 4.24
N GLY A 89 -23.53 -26.35 3.34
CA GLY A 89 -24.93 -26.03 3.64
C GLY A 89 -25.10 -24.95 4.73
N HIS A 90 -24.07 -24.14 4.97
CA HIS A 90 -24.09 -23.09 5.98
C HIS A 90 -25.00 -21.92 5.58
N THR A 91 -25.48 -21.20 6.59
CA THR A 91 -26.32 -20.01 6.43
C THR A 91 -25.56 -18.85 5.79
N ILE A 92 -26.30 -18.03 5.03
CA ILE A 92 -25.83 -16.84 4.26
C ILE A 92 -24.90 -15.91 5.07
N SER A 93 -25.04 -15.86 6.41
CA SER A 93 -24.21 -15.04 7.31
C SER A 93 -22.74 -15.44 7.36
N ASP A 94 -22.44 -16.74 7.34
CA ASP A 94 -21.09 -17.24 7.63
C ASP A 94 -20.19 -17.12 6.39
N ALA A 95 -20.76 -17.42 5.23
CA ALA A 95 -20.13 -17.22 3.93
C ALA A 95 -19.85 -15.74 3.63
N ALA A 96 -20.82 -14.86 3.94
CA ALA A 96 -20.64 -13.42 3.80
C ALA A 96 -19.53 -12.89 4.72
N MET A 97 -19.43 -13.42 5.94
CA MET A 97 -18.32 -13.10 6.84
C MET A 97 -16.97 -13.55 6.29
N VAL A 98 -16.86 -14.79 5.80
CA VAL A 98 -15.62 -15.33 5.24
C VAL A 98 -15.18 -14.55 3.99
N ALA A 99 -16.11 -14.29 3.06
CA ALA A 99 -15.81 -13.57 1.83
C ALA A 99 -15.49 -12.09 2.04
N VAL A 100 -15.95 -11.46 3.12
CA VAL A 100 -15.59 -10.08 3.49
C VAL A 100 -14.29 -10.07 4.31
N PHE A 101 -14.18 -10.89 5.35
CA PHE A 101 -13.07 -10.85 6.30
C PHE A 101 -11.80 -11.54 5.80
N VAL A 102 -11.86 -12.48 4.86
CA VAL A 102 -10.65 -13.13 4.33
C VAL A 102 -9.89 -12.22 3.37
N PRO A 103 -10.50 -11.58 2.35
CA PRO A 103 -9.80 -10.59 1.54
C PRO A 103 -9.34 -9.41 2.39
N ILE A 104 -10.16 -8.92 3.33
CA ILE A 104 -9.74 -7.90 4.29
C ILE A 104 -8.54 -8.43 5.07
N GLY A 105 -8.58 -9.59 5.69
CA GLY A 105 -7.48 -10.15 6.49
C GLY A 105 -6.20 -10.42 5.71
N VAL A 106 -6.29 -10.84 4.44
CA VAL A 106 -5.13 -11.10 3.58
C VAL A 106 -4.55 -9.79 3.02
N LEU A 107 -5.38 -8.81 2.68
CA LEU A 107 -4.96 -7.49 2.20
C LEU A 107 -4.49 -6.57 3.34
N SER A 108 -5.09 -6.69 4.52
CA SER A 108 -4.83 -5.87 5.72
C SER A 108 -3.79 -6.48 6.66
N ARG A 109 -3.22 -7.65 6.36
CA ARG A 109 -2.02 -8.17 7.04
C ARG A 109 -0.76 -7.85 6.25
N PRO A 110 -0.13 -6.69 6.48
CA PRO A 110 1.24 -6.44 6.07
C PRO A 110 2.26 -7.43 6.69
N SER A 111 1.86 -8.15 7.74
CA SER A 111 2.74 -8.98 8.56
C SER A 111 3.26 -10.25 7.87
N LEU A 112 2.50 -10.85 6.94
CA LEU A 112 2.89 -12.12 6.31
C LEU A 112 3.93 -11.97 5.20
N GLY A 113 3.96 -10.81 4.52
CA GLY A 113 4.92 -10.53 3.45
C GLY A 113 6.14 -9.72 3.88
N GLY A 114 6.15 -9.19 5.10
CA GLY A 114 7.04 -8.10 5.48
C GLY A 114 6.55 -6.76 4.91
N GLN A 115 6.70 -5.68 5.68
CA GLN A 115 6.46 -4.33 5.15
C GLN A 115 7.75 -3.81 4.54
N LEU A 116 7.61 -3.15 3.39
CA LEU A 116 8.66 -2.26 2.92
C LEU A 116 8.88 -1.15 3.97
N PRO A 117 10.12 -0.70 4.17
CA PRO A 117 10.40 0.37 5.11
C PRO A 117 9.65 1.64 4.71
N PRO A 118 9.28 2.52 5.67
CA PRO A 118 8.57 3.75 5.35
C PRO A 118 9.35 4.67 4.40
N GLN A 119 10.67 4.49 4.29
CA GLN A 119 11.58 5.18 3.35
C GLN A 119 11.56 4.61 1.93
N THR A 120 10.49 3.93 1.54
CA THR A 120 10.36 3.37 0.19
C THR A 120 10.25 4.51 -0.82
N PRO A 121 11.12 4.54 -1.84
CA PRO A 121 11.09 5.57 -2.86
C PRO A 121 9.82 5.42 -3.71
N SER A 122 9.26 6.55 -4.12
CA SER A 122 8.09 6.58 -5.01
C SER A 122 8.32 7.58 -6.12
N ARG A 123 7.78 7.31 -7.32
CA ARG A 123 7.78 8.28 -8.42
C ARG A 123 6.50 9.10 -8.41
N ASP A 124 6.64 10.39 -8.63
CA ASP A 124 5.51 11.26 -8.91
C ASP A 124 5.09 11.18 -10.39
N GLN A 125 4.03 11.92 -10.76
CA GLN A 125 3.51 11.97 -12.13
C GLN A 125 4.47 12.63 -13.13
N HIS A 126 5.41 13.44 -12.66
CA HIS A 126 6.44 14.10 -13.48
C HIS A 126 7.72 13.25 -13.58
N GLY A 127 7.75 12.05 -13.00
CA GLY A 127 8.90 11.16 -12.98
C GLY A 127 9.95 11.49 -11.94
N ASN A 128 9.73 12.49 -11.07
CA ASN A 128 10.61 12.78 -9.95
C ASN A 128 10.56 11.65 -8.93
N LEU A 129 11.71 11.29 -8.38
CA LEU A 129 11.83 10.27 -7.37
C LEU A 129 11.79 10.92 -5.99
N ARG A 130 10.76 10.62 -5.21
CA ARG A 130 10.61 11.08 -3.84
C ARG A 130 11.02 9.99 -2.87
N ILE A 131 11.85 10.36 -1.90
CA ILE A 131 12.38 9.44 -0.89
C ILE A 131 12.00 9.99 0.48
N PRO A 132 10.98 9.41 1.13
CA PRO A 132 10.43 9.96 2.35
C PRO A 132 11.23 9.55 3.59
N ASN A 133 11.09 10.34 4.66
CA ASN A 133 11.43 9.99 6.02
C ASN A 133 12.91 9.59 6.24
N LEU A 134 13.83 10.26 5.54
CA LEU A 134 15.27 10.05 5.62
C LEU A 134 15.86 10.74 6.85
N PRO A 135 16.87 10.16 7.53
CA PRO A 135 17.67 10.87 8.52
C PRO A 135 18.34 12.10 7.90
N ILE A 136 18.31 13.24 8.60
CA ILE A 136 18.90 14.51 8.11
C ILE A 136 20.35 14.33 7.66
N THR A 137 21.15 13.55 8.38
CA THR A 137 22.56 13.31 8.05
C THR A 137 22.75 12.62 6.69
N VAL A 138 21.95 11.59 6.41
CA VAL A 138 21.93 10.91 5.10
C VAL A 138 21.48 11.86 4.01
N ALA A 139 20.46 12.66 4.31
CA ALA A 139 19.88 13.57 3.33
C ALA A 139 20.83 14.70 2.94
N GLN A 140 21.54 15.29 3.91
CA GLN A 140 22.59 16.26 3.65
C GLN A 140 23.71 15.66 2.78
N GLN A 141 24.12 14.43 3.07
CA GLN A 141 25.15 13.76 2.26
C GLN A 141 24.65 13.49 0.82
N TRP A 142 23.38 13.14 0.64
CA TRP A 142 22.78 12.99 -0.70
C TRP A 142 22.80 14.29 -1.48
N MET A 143 22.40 15.39 -0.84
CA MET A 143 22.41 16.72 -1.46
C MET A 143 23.83 17.15 -1.84
N ASN A 144 24.81 16.88 -0.99
CA ASN A 144 26.21 17.19 -1.27
C ASN A 144 26.77 16.38 -2.44
N LEU A 145 26.37 15.12 -2.59
CA LEU A 145 26.81 14.25 -3.68
C LEU A 145 26.08 14.49 -5.00
N ASN A 146 24.89 15.08 -4.96
CA ASN A 146 24.00 15.26 -6.12
C ASN A 146 23.42 16.68 -6.14
N PRO A 147 24.13 17.63 -6.77
CA PRO A 147 23.62 18.98 -6.96
C PRO A 147 22.28 18.94 -7.71
N GLY A 148 21.21 19.48 -7.10
CA GLY A 148 19.85 19.48 -7.65
C GLY A 148 18.85 18.59 -6.92
N VAL A 149 19.29 17.76 -5.97
CA VAL A 149 18.39 17.10 -5.00
C VAL A 149 17.93 18.14 -3.98
N THR A 150 16.62 18.24 -3.76
CA THR A 150 16.01 19.21 -2.84
C THR A 150 15.22 18.55 -1.73
N THR A 151 15.07 19.24 -0.61
CA THR A 151 14.17 18.83 0.47
C THR A 151 12.75 19.26 0.15
N THR A 152 11.76 18.52 0.66
CA THR A 152 10.36 18.92 0.53
C THR A 152 9.58 18.62 1.80
N ASP A 153 8.71 19.55 2.18
CA ASP A 153 7.73 19.35 3.26
C ASP A 153 6.33 19.06 2.71
N LYS A 154 6.17 19.08 1.38
CA LYS A 154 4.87 18.79 0.73
C LYS A 154 4.46 17.35 1.05
N PRO A 155 3.19 17.01 1.27
CA PRO A 155 2.78 15.62 1.52
C PRO A 155 3.07 14.72 0.32
N THR A 156 3.30 13.41 0.57
CA THR A 156 3.60 12.42 -0.47
C THR A 156 2.53 12.45 -1.57
N PRO A 157 2.90 12.62 -2.85
CA PRO A 157 1.95 12.68 -3.94
C PRO A 157 1.18 11.35 -4.05
N ARG A 158 -0.10 11.45 -4.44
CA ARG A 158 -0.94 10.26 -4.61
C ARG A 158 -0.47 9.44 -5.82
N PRO A 159 -0.55 8.10 -5.77
CA PRO A 159 -0.19 7.25 -6.90
C PRO A 159 -1.03 7.50 -8.16
N TYR A 160 -2.31 7.86 -7.99
CA TYR A 160 -3.25 8.11 -9.07
C TYR A 160 -4.00 9.43 -8.84
N ALA A 161 -4.50 10.02 -9.93
CA ALA A 161 -5.33 11.21 -9.89
C ALA A 161 -6.62 10.97 -9.08
N ARG A 162 -7.21 12.04 -8.53
CA ARG A 162 -8.48 11.96 -7.79
C ARG A 162 -9.62 11.42 -8.68
N SER A 163 -9.63 11.80 -9.95
CA SER A 163 -10.60 11.31 -10.95
C SER A 163 -10.52 9.80 -11.14
N PHE A 164 -9.32 9.21 -11.14
CA PHE A 164 -9.16 7.75 -11.24
C PHE A 164 -9.85 7.03 -10.08
N TYR A 165 -9.60 7.47 -8.84
CA TYR A 165 -10.30 6.92 -7.67
C TYR A 165 -11.82 7.15 -7.75
N ALA A 166 -12.27 8.23 -8.40
CA ALA A 166 -13.69 8.55 -8.57
C ALA A 166 -14.38 7.61 -9.53
N SER A 167 -13.81 7.44 -10.71
CA SER A 167 -14.27 6.44 -11.67
C SER A 167 -14.25 5.04 -11.08
N TRP A 168 -13.18 4.67 -10.36
CA TRP A 168 -13.07 3.35 -9.74
C TRP A 168 -14.09 3.12 -8.63
N SER A 169 -14.27 4.09 -7.74
CA SER A 169 -15.29 4.05 -6.68
C SER A 169 -16.69 3.94 -7.27
N ALA A 170 -17.04 4.78 -8.24
CA ALA A 170 -18.35 4.77 -8.87
C ALA A 170 -18.61 3.45 -9.60
N GLY A 171 -17.62 2.96 -10.36
CA GLY A 171 -17.72 1.68 -11.06
C GLY A 171 -17.91 0.50 -10.12
N LEU A 172 -17.16 0.42 -9.01
CA LEU A 172 -17.30 -0.65 -8.03
C LEU A 172 -18.65 -0.62 -7.30
N ILE A 173 -19.14 0.56 -6.92
CA ILE A 173 -20.45 0.69 -6.26
C ILE A 173 -21.57 0.35 -7.25
N LEU A 174 -21.51 0.82 -8.50
CA LEU A 174 -22.49 0.50 -9.52
C LEU A 174 -22.49 -1.00 -9.84
N ALA A 175 -21.31 -1.63 -9.92
CA ALA A 175 -21.18 -3.07 -10.08
C ALA A 175 -21.81 -3.83 -8.90
N ALA A 176 -21.61 -3.37 -7.66
CA ALA A 176 -22.24 -3.98 -6.49
C ALA A 176 -23.79 -3.90 -6.57
N VAL A 177 -24.33 -2.73 -6.91
CA VAL A 177 -25.79 -2.52 -7.03
C VAL A 177 -26.40 -3.36 -8.15
N THR A 178 -25.79 -3.32 -9.34
CA THR A 178 -26.27 -4.10 -10.50
C THR A 178 -26.20 -5.60 -10.26
N LEU A 179 -25.13 -6.08 -9.63
CA LEU A 179 -24.99 -7.48 -9.24
C LEU A 179 -26.06 -7.89 -8.22
N GLY A 180 -26.29 -7.08 -7.19
CA GLY A 180 -27.33 -7.35 -6.19
C GLY A 180 -28.73 -7.40 -6.79
N LEU A 181 -29.05 -6.46 -7.70
CA LEU A 181 -30.33 -6.45 -8.42
C LEU A 181 -30.50 -7.66 -9.33
N ALA A 182 -29.47 -8.05 -10.08
CA ALA A 182 -29.51 -9.23 -10.94
C ALA A 182 -29.73 -10.51 -10.13
N LEU A 183 -29.04 -10.66 -9.01
CA LEU A 183 -29.20 -11.82 -8.12
C LEU A 183 -30.59 -11.90 -7.49
N ALA A 184 -31.15 -10.74 -7.09
CA ALA A 184 -32.48 -10.66 -6.54
C ALA A 184 -33.58 -10.97 -7.58
N ASN A 185 -33.35 -10.63 -8.86
CA ASN A 185 -34.34 -10.80 -9.92
C ASN A 185 -34.32 -12.21 -10.56
N ASP A 186 -33.15 -12.85 -10.63
CA ASP A 186 -32.98 -14.18 -11.26
C ASP A 186 -33.32 -15.35 -10.31
N GLY A 187 -33.73 -15.09 -9.07
CA GLY A 187 -34.04 -16.12 -8.07
C GLY A 187 -32.84 -17.00 -7.71
N ARG A 188 -31.60 -16.54 -7.98
CA ARG A 188 -30.34 -17.27 -7.73
C ARG A 188 -29.85 -17.07 -6.30
N GLU A 189 -30.74 -17.31 -5.34
CA GLU A 189 -30.46 -17.17 -3.90
C GLU A 189 -29.37 -18.14 -3.42
N ASN A 190 -29.20 -19.27 -4.13
CA ASN A 190 -28.25 -20.33 -3.77
C ASN A 190 -26.79 -20.05 -4.19
N PHE A 191 -26.53 -19.01 -4.99
CA PHE A 191 -25.15 -18.68 -5.41
C PHE A 191 -24.48 -17.72 -4.42
N ILE A 192 -24.10 -18.28 -3.27
CA ILE A 192 -23.58 -17.55 -2.11
C ILE A 192 -22.31 -16.72 -2.43
N LEU A 193 -21.45 -17.23 -3.32
CA LEU A 193 -20.27 -16.51 -3.81
C LEU A 193 -20.60 -15.20 -4.55
N LEU A 194 -21.68 -15.20 -5.31
CA LEU A 194 -22.12 -14.02 -6.05
C LEU A 194 -22.72 -12.98 -5.10
N TRP A 195 -23.49 -13.44 -4.10
CA TRP A 195 -24.03 -12.56 -3.05
C TRP A 195 -22.94 -11.92 -2.20
N SER A 196 -21.88 -12.66 -1.87
CA SER A 196 -20.76 -12.12 -1.10
C SER A 196 -19.86 -11.15 -1.88
N ALA A 197 -19.85 -11.23 -3.21
CA ALA A 197 -19.16 -10.25 -4.04
C ALA A 197 -19.77 -8.83 -3.93
N VAL A 198 -21.08 -8.72 -3.66
CA VAL A 198 -21.78 -7.43 -3.51
C VAL A 198 -21.19 -6.57 -2.38
N PRO A 199 -21.13 -7.01 -1.11
CA PRO A 199 -20.54 -6.20 -0.04
C PRO A 199 -19.04 -5.98 -0.23
N VAL A 200 -18.31 -6.93 -0.82
CA VAL A 200 -16.87 -6.76 -1.12
C VAL A 200 -16.65 -5.63 -2.13
N LEU A 201 -17.42 -5.61 -3.23
CA LEU A 201 -17.37 -4.54 -4.23
C LEU A 201 -17.76 -3.20 -3.62
N PHE A 202 -18.79 -3.18 -2.78
CA PHE A 202 -19.25 -1.98 -2.09
C PHE A 202 -18.17 -1.41 -1.16
N VAL A 203 -17.60 -2.23 -0.27
CA VAL A 203 -16.52 -1.83 0.65
C VAL A 203 -15.27 -1.40 -0.12
N ALA A 204 -14.91 -2.10 -1.19
CA ALA A 204 -13.79 -1.71 -2.05
C ALA A 204 -14.04 -0.35 -2.73
N GLY A 205 -15.28 -0.09 -3.14
CA GLY A 205 -15.74 1.21 -3.65
C GLY A 205 -15.59 2.31 -2.60
N CYS A 206 -16.11 2.11 -1.39
CA CYS A 206 -15.95 3.05 -0.27
C CYS A 206 -14.47 3.30 0.07
N ALA A 207 -13.63 2.26 0.09
CA ALA A 207 -12.21 2.41 0.34
C ALA A 207 -11.51 3.24 -0.76
N ALA A 208 -11.94 3.11 -2.03
CA ALA A 208 -11.48 3.97 -3.12
C ALA A 208 -11.98 5.42 -2.93
N ALA A 209 -13.20 5.63 -2.46
CA ALA A 209 -13.75 6.94 -2.10
C ALA A 209 -12.93 7.64 -1.02
N LEU A 210 -12.56 6.93 0.05
CA LEU A 210 -11.74 7.47 1.13
C LEU A 210 -10.36 7.94 0.64
N LYS A 211 -9.79 7.29 -0.38
CA LYS A 211 -8.53 7.73 -1.01
C LYS A 211 -8.64 9.07 -1.77
N MET A 212 -9.85 9.59 -1.97
CA MET A 212 -10.05 10.94 -2.52
C MET A 212 -9.81 12.05 -1.51
N ILE A 213 -9.90 11.75 -0.20
CA ILE A 213 -9.77 12.74 0.88
C ILE A 213 -8.32 13.28 0.89
N PRO A 214 -8.11 14.61 0.89
CA PRO A 214 -6.77 15.21 0.92
C PRO A 214 -5.91 14.63 2.05
N PRO A 215 -4.66 14.21 1.78
CA PRO A 215 -3.74 13.84 2.86
C PRO A 215 -3.55 15.06 3.77
N GLY A 216 -3.86 14.89 5.06
CA GLY A 216 -3.85 15.98 6.06
C GLY A 216 -5.21 16.54 6.46
N TYR A 217 -6.30 16.15 5.79
CA TYR A 217 -7.65 16.62 6.15
C TYR A 217 -8.22 15.93 7.40
N ILE A 218 -7.72 14.74 7.72
CA ILE A 218 -8.09 14.01 8.94
C ILE A 218 -7.03 14.34 9.99
N HIS A 219 -7.15 15.50 10.64
CA HIS A 219 -6.56 15.71 11.96
C HIS A 219 -7.41 14.91 12.94
N LEU A 220 -7.04 13.65 13.19
CA LEU A 220 -7.44 13.02 14.44
C LEU A 220 -6.71 13.80 15.52
N GLU A 221 -7.39 14.77 16.13
CA GLU A 221 -7.00 15.29 17.44
C GLU A 221 -6.84 14.08 18.35
N ARG A 222 -5.61 13.61 18.47
CA ARG A 222 -5.23 12.65 19.48
C ARG A 222 -5.30 13.46 20.76
N GLY A 223 -6.47 13.42 21.40
CA GLY A 223 -6.78 14.15 22.61
C GLY A 223 -5.59 14.07 23.56
N ASN A 224 -5.01 15.23 23.83
CA ASN A 224 -3.92 15.42 24.76
C ASN A 224 -4.50 15.33 26.18
N ASP A 225 -5.12 14.19 26.52
CA ASP A 225 -5.69 13.91 27.85
C ASP A 225 -4.62 13.46 28.86
N GLN A 226 -3.34 13.49 28.48
CA GLN A 226 -2.24 13.20 29.40
C GLN A 226 -1.82 14.39 30.28
N ASP A 227 -2.26 15.62 30.00
CA ASP A 227 -1.94 16.80 30.85
C ASP A 227 -2.95 17.05 31.99
N ARG A 228 -3.99 16.22 32.15
CA ARG A 228 -4.97 16.32 33.26
C ARG A 228 -4.73 15.36 34.42
N ARG A 229 -3.60 14.65 34.45
CA ARG A 229 -3.25 13.75 35.57
C ARG A 229 -1.83 13.99 36.08
N GLN A 230 -1.61 15.16 36.68
CA GLN A 230 -0.66 15.28 37.78
C GLN A 230 -1.32 16.07 38.91
N PRO A 231 -1.48 15.49 40.12
CA PRO A 231 -1.75 16.25 41.33
C PRO A 231 -0.52 17.06 41.76
#